data_AF-A0A612H8A6-F1
#
_entry.id   AF-A0A612H8A6-F1
#
_cell.length_a   1.000
_cell.length_b   1.000
_cell.length_c   1.000
_cell.angle_alpha   90.00
_cell.angle_beta   90.00
_cell.angle_gamma   90.00
#
_symmetry.space_group_name_H-M   'P 1'
#
loop_
_entity.id
_entity.type
_entity.pdbx_description
1 polymer ?
#
loop_
_entity_poly.entity_id
_entity_poly.type
_entity_poly.pdbx_seq_one_letter_code
_entity_poly.pdbx_strand_id
1 'polypeptide(L)'
;MKGRLLNLKTLLPLLVLLTAISNPAQAEYDAAFCMSSGAGSLVIRNINLKGGTLPGNTTLQLVPLTVSYTCTLYLSSINYQPTLYLLPGASSLVNALKASGLAMEIIISESGGTTGTLSWVDIQNSVNSSGRIEAPFGPVLGKQPGSHTGTASLSLRIFTDAKGVTVSTPKNISVPATMFKIIPFHDKSKPFSDKGTKFQIAPFNINVIPDNSGEITVAPDLIRMGHFYTGDVSSQTKQASFTVTALQKVGVGNGGTPFTIPLGIEFQPTNQTMLVDADKTIKLINTNGNLAGLGLTIKDEGGKTVTFNQSVAMGDITMGTGATGTVTKNYIATVAPVPGESINTGDFTAGISIIVTYQ
;
A
#
# COMPACT_ATOMS: atom_id res chain seq x y z
N MET A 1 -63.66 44.35 43.84
CA MET A 1 -62.58 43.37 44.09
C MET A 1 -63.12 42.23 44.93
N LYS A 2 -63.33 41.04 44.35
CA LYS A 2 -63.68 39.82 45.10
C LYS A 2 -62.49 38.87 45.01
N GLY A 3 -61.70 38.79 46.08
CA GLY A 3 -60.68 37.77 46.24
C GLY A 3 -61.35 36.42 46.43
N ARG A 4 -61.34 35.57 45.40
CA ARG A 4 -61.67 34.15 45.52
C ARG A 4 -60.50 33.47 46.20
N LEU A 5 -60.67 33.13 47.47
CA LEU A 5 -59.85 32.14 48.18
C LEU A 5 -59.96 30.82 47.41
N LEU A 6 -58.90 30.50 46.64
CA LEU A 6 -58.73 29.21 46.00
C LEU A 6 -58.72 28.13 47.09
N ASN A 7 -59.66 27.20 46.97
CA ASN A 7 -59.94 26.18 47.95
C ASN A 7 -58.73 25.22 48.03
N LEU A 8 -58.06 25.19 49.18
CA LEU A 8 -56.83 24.42 49.40
C LEU A 8 -57.03 22.91 49.15
N LYS A 9 -58.28 22.41 49.29
CA LYS A 9 -58.65 21.02 48.99
C LYS A 9 -58.67 20.69 47.49
N THR A 10 -58.82 21.69 46.62
CA THR A 10 -58.73 21.52 45.16
C THR A 10 -57.32 21.76 44.60
N LEU A 11 -56.41 22.35 45.39
CA LEU A 11 -55.03 22.62 44.97
C LEU A 11 -54.12 21.40 45.12
N LEU A 12 -54.32 20.58 46.17
CA LEU A 12 -53.55 19.35 46.37
C LEU A 12 -53.67 18.32 45.23
N PRO A 13 -54.87 17.98 44.72
CA PRO A 13 -54.97 17.01 43.62
C PRO A 13 -54.43 17.58 42.30
N LEU A 14 -54.48 18.91 42.10
CA LEU A 14 -53.90 19.55 40.91
C LEU A 14 -52.36 19.58 40.98
N LEU A 15 -51.77 19.80 42.16
CA LEU A 15 -50.32 19.77 42.34
C LEU A 15 -49.77 18.34 42.18
N VAL A 16 -50.50 17.33 42.65
CA VAL A 16 -50.15 15.90 42.44
C VAL A 16 -50.30 15.51 40.97
N LEU A 17 -51.32 16.00 40.26
CA LEU A 17 -51.44 15.79 38.81
C LEU A 17 -50.31 16.47 38.04
N LEU A 18 -49.94 17.72 38.39
CA LEU A 18 -48.81 18.38 37.72
C LEU A 18 -47.48 17.64 37.97
N THR A 19 -47.24 17.09 39.16
CA THR A 19 -46.04 16.25 39.41
C THR A 19 -46.09 14.87 38.78
N ALA A 20 -47.27 14.35 38.44
CA ALA A 20 -47.42 13.06 37.76
C ALA A 20 -47.32 13.16 36.23
N ILE A 21 -47.56 14.36 35.66
CA ILE A 21 -47.41 14.62 34.22
C ILE A 21 -46.08 15.32 33.92
N SER A 22 -45.48 16.01 34.89
CA SER A 22 -44.07 16.40 34.85
C SER A 22 -43.22 15.26 35.43
N ASN A 23 -43.20 14.12 34.74
CA ASN A 23 -41.91 13.46 34.65
C ASN A 23 -40.97 14.55 34.12
N PRO A 24 -39.86 14.94 34.78
CA PRO A 24 -38.74 15.38 33.96
C PRO A 24 -38.65 14.29 32.91
N ALA A 25 -38.90 14.62 31.65
CA ALA A 25 -38.27 13.88 30.59
C ALA A 25 -36.81 13.91 31.03
N GLN A 26 -36.36 12.82 31.68
CA GLN A 26 -34.95 12.53 31.72
C GLN A 26 -34.67 12.54 30.24
N ALA A 27 -34.06 13.64 29.78
CA ALA A 27 -33.53 13.72 28.45
C ALA A 27 -32.68 12.48 28.40
N GLU A 28 -33.19 11.46 27.71
CA GLU A 28 -32.44 10.28 27.43
C GLU A 28 -31.16 10.85 26.84
N TYR A 29 -30.02 10.57 27.49
CA TYR A 29 -28.73 10.91 26.95
C TYR A 29 -28.66 10.12 25.65
N ASP A 30 -29.22 10.67 24.58
CA ASP A 30 -29.09 10.15 23.25
C ASP A 30 -27.60 10.22 22.98
N ALA A 31 -26.97 9.07 23.12
CA ALA A 31 -25.54 8.95 23.03
C ALA A 31 -25.16 9.34 21.60
N ALA A 32 -24.46 10.47 21.47
CA ALA A 32 -23.83 10.88 20.23
C ALA A 32 -23.08 9.69 19.64
N PHE A 33 -23.11 9.59 18.32
CA PHE A 33 -22.51 8.46 17.61
C PHE A 33 -21.87 8.92 16.31
N CYS A 34 -20.91 8.15 15.81
CA CYS A 34 -20.35 8.39 14.49
C CYS A 34 -20.54 7.18 13.58
N MET A 35 -21.00 7.42 12.36
CA MET A 35 -21.10 6.42 11.32
C MET A 35 -20.00 6.66 10.31
N SER A 36 -19.09 5.70 10.17
CA SER A 36 -18.16 5.70 9.03
C SER A 36 -18.95 5.45 7.75
N SER A 37 -18.95 6.42 6.83
CA SER A 37 -19.58 6.30 5.52
C SER A 37 -18.66 5.47 4.61
N GLY A 38 -19.16 4.32 4.17
CA GLY A 38 -18.34 3.26 3.55
C GLY A 38 -18.00 2.15 4.55
N ALA A 39 -19.01 1.60 5.25
CA ALA A 39 -18.96 0.53 6.25
C ALA A 39 -18.45 -0.83 5.70
N GLY A 40 -17.32 -0.78 5.02
CA GLY A 40 -16.67 -1.85 4.30
C GLY A 40 -15.19 -1.85 4.60
N SER A 41 -14.59 -3.01 4.38
CA SER A 41 -13.17 -3.26 4.58
C SER A 41 -12.33 -2.26 3.78
N LEU A 42 -11.42 -1.54 4.44
CA LEU A 42 -10.36 -0.77 3.79
C LEU A 42 -9.35 -1.76 3.22
N VAL A 43 -9.31 -1.89 1.90
CA VAL A 43 -8.45 -2.86 1.22
C VAL A 43 -7.08 -2.24 0.99
N ILE A 44 -6.05 -2.95 1.44
CA ILE A 44 -4.66 -2.62 1.19
C ILE A 44 -4.09 -3.68 0.27
N ARG A 45 -3.27 -3.26 -0.71
CA ARG A 45 -2.49 -4.22 -1.51
C ARG A 45 -1.41 -4.86 -0.64
N ASN A 46 -0.96 -6.04 -1.02
CA ASN A 46 0.23 -6.61 -0.39
C ASN A 46 1.40 -5.64 -0.53
N ILE A 47 2.27 -5.62 0.48
CA ILE A 47 3.37 -4.66 0.57
C ILE A 47 4.67 -5.42 0.37
N ASN A 48 5.48 -5.01 -0.60
CA ASN A 48 6.82 -5.53 -0.79
C ASN A 48 7.83 -4.59 -0.13
N LEU A 49 8.62 -5.12 0.80
CA LEU A 49 9.66 -4.39 1.53
C LEU A 49 11.03 -4.96 1.18
N LYS A 50 12.02 -4.07 1.10
CA LYS A 50 13.42 -4.49 1.02
C LYS A 50 13.85 -5.11 2.35
N GLY A 51 14.45 -6.29 2.29
CA GLY A 51 15.05 -7.00 3.43
C GLY A 51 16.50 -6.61 3.69
N GLY A 52 17.23 -7.46 4.41
CA GLY A 52 18.62 -7.22 4.85
C GLY A 52 18.70 -6.78 6.32
N THR A 53 19.80 -6.13 6.69
CA THR A 53 19.99 -5.56 8.03
C THR A 53 19.40 -4.16 8.06
N LEU A 54 18.27 -4.04 8.75
CA LEU A 54 17.51 -2.81 8.85
C LEU A 54 17.70 -2.20 10.26
N PRO A 55 18.16 -0.94 10.37
CA PRO A 55 18.30 -0.26 11.66
C PRO A 55 16.97 -0.13 12.38
N GLY A 56 16.98 -0.06 13.71
CA GLY A 56 15.75 0.12 14.49
C GLY A 56 15.04 1.46 14.24
N ASN A 57 13.72 1.48 14.41
CA ASN A 57 12.86 2.65 14.20
C ASN A 57 12.90 3.26 12.78
N THR A 58 13.32 2.48 11.78
CA THR A 58 13.39 2.92 10.38
C THR A 58 12.03 2.74 9.72
N THR A 59 11.49 3.81 9.14
CA THR A 59 10.24 3.72 8.37
C THR A 59 10.49 3.00 7.06
N LEU A 60 9.74 1.92 6.83
CA LEU A 60 9.87 1.07 5.64
C LEU A 60 8.78 1.39 4.62
N GLN A 61 7.56 1.68 5.09
CA GLN A 61 6.42 2.01 4.23
C GLN A 61 5.45 2.94 4.96
N LEU A 62 4.86 3.86 4.19
CA LEU A 62 3.68 4.61 4.59
C LEU A 62 2.55 4.28 3.61
N VAL A 63 1.40 3.81 4.13
CA VAL A 63 0.24 3.44 3.33
C VAL A 63 -0.89 4.42 3.60
N PRO A 64 -1.21 5.34 2.68
CA PRO A 64 -2.32 6.26 2.84
C PRO A 64 -3.65 5.58 2.50
N LEU A 65 -4.66 5.83 3.34
CA LEU A 65 -6.05 5.44 3.20
C LEU A 65 -6.94 6.64 3.50
N THR A 66 -8.18 6.57 3.05
CA THR A 66 -9.18 7.61 3.30
C THR A 66 -10.38 6.98 3.99
N VAL A 67 -10.86 7.64 5.04
CA VAL A 67 -12.06 7.23 5.77
C VAL A 67 -13.00 8.43 5.86
N SER A 68 -14.22 8.24 5.39
CA SER A 68 -15.30 9.22 5.54
C SER A 68 -16.20 8.83 6.71
N TYR A 69 -16.72 9.83 7.42
CA TYR A 69 -17.58 9.60 8.58
C TYR A 69 -18.57 10.74 8.80
N THR A 70 -19.66 10.43 9.50
CA THR A 70 -20.66 11.39 9.94
C THR A 70 -20.92 11.19 11.44
N CYS A 71 -20.71 12.20 12.25
CA CYS A 71 -21.04 12.21 13.66
C CYS A 71 -22.35 12.96 13.90
N THR A 72 -23.30 12.30 14.57
CA THR A 72 -24.53 12.89 15.09
C THR A 72 -24.30 13.26 16.55
N LEU A 73 -24.39 14.54 16.85
CA LEU A 73 -24.13 15.14 18.15
C LEU A 73 -25.44 15.51 18.84
N TYR A 74 -25.45 15.38 20.16
CA TYR A 74 -26.54 15.80 21.03
C TYR A 74 -26.04 16.84 22.02
N LEU A 75 -26.92 17.38 22.86
CA LEU A 75 -26.49 18.35 23.85
C LEU A 75 -25.54 17.70 24.86
N SER A 76 -24.39 18.33 25.10
CA SER A 76 -23.35 17.79 25.98
C SER A 76 -22.79 18.84 26.94
N SER A 77 -22.32 18.40 28.10
CA SER A 77 -21.54 19.24 29.02
C SER A 77 -20.07 19.41 28.58
N ILE A 78 -19.62 18.57 27.65
CA ILE A 78 -18.24 18.42 27.19
C ILE A 78 -18.15 18.54 25.66
N ASN A 79 -17.02 19.02 25.15
CA ASN A 79 -16.82 19.22 23.71
C ASN A 79 -16.60 17.90 22.99
N TYR A 80 -17.37 17.62 21.95
CA TYR A 80 -17.14 16.46 21.08
C TYR A 80 -15.87 16.64 20.24
N GLN A 81 -15.17 15.53 20.03
CA GLN A 81 -14.04 15.43 19.12
C GLN A 81 -14.01 14.02 18.52
N PRO A 82 -13.94 13.91 17.17
CA PRO A 82 -13.77 12.63 16.51
C PRO A 82 -12.56 11.88 17.09
N THR A 83 -12.75 10.62 17.41
CA THR A 83 -11.72 9.80 18.04
C THR A 83 -11.69 8.44 17.36
N LEU A 84 -10.52 8.03 16.88
CA LEU A 84 -10.29 6.70 16.35
C LEU A 84 -10.10 5.75 17.51
N TYR A 85 -10.92 4.71 17.57
CA TYR A 85 -10.87 3.67 18.59
C TYR A 85 -10.48 2.34 17.96
N LEU A 86 -9.37 1.75 18.41
CA LEU A 86 -8.95 0.40 18.06
C LEU A 86 -9.73 -0.62 18.89
N LEU A 87 -10.49 -1.49 18.23
CA LEU A 87 -11.24 -2.52 18.93
C LEU A 87 -10.31 -3.61 19.48
N PRO A 88 -10.69 -4.29 20.59
CA PRO A 88 -9.96 -5.45 21.08
C PRO A 88 -9.78 -6.53 20.00
N GLY A 89 -8.66 -7.25 20.04
CA GLY A 89 -8.33 -8.30 19.06
C GLY A 89 -7.04 -8.08 18.26
N ALA A 90 -6.24 -7.06 18.59
CA ALA A 90 -4.98 -6.79 17.91
C ALA A 90 -3.82 -7.74 18.28
N SER A 91 -4.05 -8.78 19.10
CA SER A 91 -3.00 -9.72 19.53
C SER A 91 -2.36 -10.46 18.35
N SER A 92 -3.15 -10.88 17.37
CA SER A 92 -2.67 -11.52 16.15
C SER A 92 -1.83 -10.57 15.29
N LEU A 93 -2.26 -9.31 15.14
CA LEU A 93 -1.49 -8.24 14.49
C LEU A 93 -0.14 -8.03 15.18
N VAL A 94 -0.15 -7.85 16.51
CA VAL A 94 1.07 -7.60 17.28
C VAL A 94 2.03 -8.77 17.18
N ASN A 95 1.53 -10.01 17.29
CA ASN A 95 2.36 -11.21 17.20
C ASN A 95 2.99 -11.38 15.81
N ALA A 96 2.23 -11.16 14.73
CA ALA A 96 2.72 -11.29 13.36
C ALA A 96 3.87 -10.32 13.06
N LEU A 97 3.72 -9.05 13.44
CA LEU A 97 4.74 -8.02 13.20
C LEU A 97 5.95 -8.21 14.12
N LYS A 98 5.73 -8.45 15.43
CA LYS A 98 6.80 -8.60 16.41
C LYS A 98 7.69 -9.82 16.13
N ALA A 99 7.11 -10.96 15.70
CA ALA A 99 7.88 -12.14 15.31
C ALA A 99 8.82 -11.88 14.12
N SER A 100 8.55 -10.82 13.36
CA SER A 100 9.30 -10.42 12.18
C SER A 100 10.17 -9.17 12.41
N GLY A 101 10.29 -8.68 13.66
CA GLY A 101 11.04 -7.47 13.99
C GLY A 101 10.44 -6.19 13.39
N LEU A 102 9.15 -6.22 13.03
CA LEU A 102 8.41 -5.10 12.49
C LEU A 102 7.48 -4.50 13.55
N ALA A 103 7.12 -3.25 13.32
CA ALA A 103 6.19 -2.46 14.10
C ALA A 103 5.26 -1.68 13.18
N MET A 104 4.11 -1.28 13.71
CA MET A 104 3.12 -0.49 12.99
C MET A 104 2.57 0.62 13.87
N GLU A 105 2.37 1.78 13.26
CA GLU A 105 1.65 2.91 13.84
C GLU A 105 0.50 3.29 12.92
N ILE A 106 -0.58 3.76 13.53
CA ILE A 106 -1.78 4.19 12.81
C ILE A 106 -1.95 5.68 13.08
N ILE A 107 -1.85 6.46 12.03
CA ILE A 107 -1.91 7.92 12.08
C ILE A 107 -3.20 8.34 11.41
N ILE A 108 -4.02 9.16 12.07
CA ILE A 108 -5.26 9.68 11.51
C ILE A 108 -5.26 11.20 11.61
N SER A 109 -5.62 11.87 10.52
CA SER A 109 -5.65 13.33 10.46
C SER A 109 -6.82 13.82 9.62
N GLU A 110 -7.32 14.99 9.96
CA GLU A 110 -8.33 15.73 9.21
C GLU A 110 -7.95 17.20 9.21
N SER A 111 -8.24 17.90 8.11
CA SER A 111 -7.92 19.33 7.98
C SER A 111 -8.56 20.16 9.09
N GLY A 112 -7.81 21.14 9.61
CA GLY A 112 -8.34 22.09 10.60
C GLY A 112 -8.37 21.58 12.04
N GLY A 113 -7.67 20.48 12.34
CA GLY A 113 -7.63 19.91 13.69
C GLY A 113 -6.35 19.14 14.03
N THR A 114 -6.43 18.30 15.07
CA THR A 114 -5.27 17.54 15.55
C THR A 114 -5.05 16.25 14.77
N THR A 115 -3.80 15.82 14.66
CA THR A 115 -3.44 14.48 14.20
C THR A 115 -3.47 13.52 15.37
N GLY A 116 -4.28 12.47 15.25
CA GLY A 116 -4.30 11.34 16.18
C GLY A 116 -3.25 10.29 15.79
N THR A 117 -2.60 9.68 16.77
CA THR A 117 -1.69 8.55 16.54
C THR A 117 -1.95 7.44 17.55
N LEU A 118 -2.18 6.23 17.05
CA LEU A 118 -2.10 5.01 17.84
C LEU A 118 -0.66 4.51 17.73
N SER A 119 0.14 4.76 18.76
CA SER A 119 1.55 4.37 18.75
C SER A 119 1.70 2.85 18.77
N TRP A 120 2.86 2.34 18.36
CA TRP A 120 3.13 0.90 18.48
C TRP A 120 3.04 0.42 19.93
N VAL A 121 3.47 1.24 20.89
CA VAL A 121 3.37 0.94 22.33
C VAL A 121 1.91 0.83 22.77
N ASP A 122 1.04 1.73 22.31
CA ASP A 122 -0.39 1.68 22.62
C ASP A 122 -1.06 0.44 22.03
N ILE A 123 -0.73 0.09 20.79
CA ILE A 123 -1.23 -1.11 20.11
C ILE A 123 -0.75 -2.39 20.84
N GLN A 124 0.50 -2.42 21.32
CA GLN A 124 1.00 -3.52 22.14
C GLN A 124 0.28 -3.61 23.49
N ASN A 125 0.01 -2.48 24.13
CA ASN A 125 -0.71 -2.44 25.40
C ASN A 125 -2.16 -2.91 25.26
N SER A 126 -2.76 -2.78 24.06
CA SER A 126 -4.10 -3.32 23.76
C SER A 126 -4.20 -4.84 23.91
N VAL A 127 -3.07 -5.57 23.91
CA VAL A 127 -3.04 -7.03 24.06
C VAL A 127 -3.18 -7.44 25.52
N ASN A 128 -2.60 -6.67 26.43
CA ASN A 128 -2.46 -7.03 27.85
C ASN A 128 -3.35 -6.21 28.78
N SER A 129 -3.98 -5.15 28.27
CA SER A 129 -4.85 -4.27 29.03
C SER A 129 -6.28 -4.25 28.48
N SER A 130 -7.26 -4.15 29.37
CA SER A 130 -8.65 -3.88 29.03
C SER A 130 -8.91 -2.39 28.72
N GLY A 131 -7.86 -1.58 28.62
CA GLY A 131 -7.95 -0.15 28.37
C GLY A 131 -8.35 0.16 26.92
N ARG A 132 -9.14 1.21 26.73
CA ARG A 132 -9.50 1.73 25.41
C ARG A 132 -8.28 2.38 24.76
N ILE A 133 -7.89 1.90 23.59
CA ILE A 133 -6.79 2.44 22.79
C ILE A 133 -7.35 3.38 21.74
N GLU A 134 -7.12 4.68 21.94
CA GLU A 134 -7.84 5.76 21.27
C GLU A 134 -6.91 6.89 20.86
N ALA A 135 -7.20 7.49 19.70
CA ALA A 135 -6.51 8.66 19.18
C ALA A 135 -7.53 9.72 18.76
N PRO A 136 -7.68 10.84 19.50
CA PRO A 136 -8.51 11.95 19.06
C PRO A 136 -7.89 12.61 17.82
N PHE A 137 -8.72 13.03 16.88
CA PHE A 137 -8.30 13.64 15.63
C PHE A 137 -9.30 14.69 15.14
N GLY A 138 -8.86 15.50 14.18
CA GLY A 138 -9.73 16.49 13.54
C GLY A 138 -10.16 17.61 14.50
N PRO A 139 -11.07 18.48 14.03
CA PRO A 139 -11.50 19.65 14.78
C PRO A 139 -12.39 19.28 15.97
N VAL A 140 -12.43 20.16 16.96
CA VAL A 140 -13.39 20.06 18.07
C VAL A 140 -14.77 20.50 17.57
N LEU A 141 -15.79 19.65 17.72
CA LEU A 141 -17.13 19.84 17.16
C LEU A 141 -18.08 20.62 18.08
N GLY A 142 -17.62 21.00 19.28
CA GLY A 142 -18.41 21.75 20.26
C GLY A 142 -19.38 20.88 21.05
N LYS A 143 -20.41 21.51 21.64
CA LYS A 143 -21.33 20.89 22.64
C LYS A 143 -22.79 20.83 22.19
N GLN A 144 -23.11 21.45 21.08
CA GLN A 144 -24.49 21.64 20.63
C GLN A 144 -24.93 20.49 19.72
N PRO A 145 -26.23 20.17 19.69
CA PRO A 145 -26.76 19.20 18.74
C PRO A 145 -26.46 19.59 17.29
N GLY A 146 -26.16 18.60 16.46
CA GLY A 146 -25.83 18.82 15.05
C GLY A 146 -25.30 17.57 14.38
N SER A 147 -25.11 17.66 13.06
CA SER A 147 -24.45 16.62 12.28
C SER A 147 -23.16 17.18 11.70
N HIS A 148 -22.08 16.41 11.81
CA HIS A 148 -20.79 16.75 11.24
C HIS A 148 -20.33 15.62 10.32
N THR A 149 -20.07 15.93 9.07
CA THR A 149 -19.47 14.98 8.11
C THR A 149 -18.04 15.41 7.83
N GLY A 150 -17.12 14.44 7.93
CA GLY A 150 -15.69 14.64 7.73
C GLY A 150 -15.08 13.54 6.85
N THR A 151 -13.92 13.85 6.30
CA THR A 151 -13.07 12.90 5.57
C THR A 151 -11.66 12.99 6.13
N ALA A 152 -11.22 11.90 6.74
CA ALA A 152 -9.92 11.79 7.38
C ALA A 152 -8.94 10.99 6.51
N SER A 153 -7.67 11.41 6.52
CA SER A 153 -6.56 10.61 6.03
C SER A 153 -6.08 9.68 7.13
N LEU A 154 -6.16 8.37 6.89
CA LEU A 154 -5.67 7.32 7.76
C LEU A 154 -4.41 6.73 7.13
N SER A 155 -3.28 6.73 7.83
CA SER A 155 -2.02 6.20 7.32
C SER A 155 -1.50 5.09 8.21
N LEU A 156 -1.08 3.98 7.58
CA LEU A 156 -0.31 2.94 8.25
C LEU A 156 1.17 3.20 8.02
N ARG A 157 1.91 3.41 9.11
CA ARG A 157 3.36 3.48 9.07
C ARG A 157 3.90 2.13 9.51
N ILE A 158 4.57 1.43 8.60
CA ILE A 158 5.29 0.18 8.90
C ILE A 158 6.75 0.53 9.06
N PHE A 159 7.35 0.09 10.15
CA PHE A 159 8.73 0.40 10.50
C PHE A 159 9.38 -0.78 11.21
N THR A 160 10.71 -0.77 11.31
CA THR A 160 11.42 -1.74 12.14
C THR A 160 11.24 -1.43 13.61
N ASP A 161 11.17 -2.48 14.44
CA ASP A 161 11.13 -2.29 15.88
C ASP A 161 12.40 -1.56 16.41
N ALA A 162 12.39 -1.16 17.68
CA ALA A 162 13.51 -0.41 18.26
C ALA A 162 14.85 -1.18 18.27
N LYS A 163 14.83 -2.52 18.16
CA LYS A 163 16.04 -3.35 18.15
C LYS A 163 16.62 -3.50 16.74
N GLY A 164 15.85 -3.17 15.70
CA GLY A 164 16.20 -3.46 14.32
C GLY A 164 16.04 -4.95 14.00
N VAL A 165 16.18 -5.29 12.74
CA VAL A 165 15.97 -6.67 12.27
C VAL A 165 16.94 -7.00 11.14
N THR A 166 17.42 -8.24 11.12
CA THR A 166 18.11 -8.79 9.96
C THR A 166 17.25 -9.87 9.33
N VAL A 167 16.84 -9.63 8.09
CA VAL A 167 16.07 -10.58 7.27
C VAL A 167 16.96 -11.03 6.13
N SER A 168 17.50 -12.25 6.22
CA SER A 168 18.42 -12.83 5.22
C SER A 168 17.75 -13.77 4.23
N THR A 169 16.50 -14.17 4.47
CA THR A 169 15.69 -14.96 3.54
C THR A 169 14.38 -14.24 3.25
N PRO A 170 13.78 -14.43 2.06
CA PRO A 170 12.45 -13.92 1.77
C PRO A 170 11.43 -14.36 2.81
N LYS A 171 10.54 -13.46 3.24
CA LYS A 171 9.49 -13.75 4.23
C LYS A 171 8.16 -13.19 3.81
N ASN A 172 7.10 -13.99 3.99
CA ASN A 172 5.73 -13.54 3.91
C ASN A 172 5.15 -13.44 5.32
N ILE A 173 4.62 -12.27 5.66
CA ILE A 173 4.03 -11.97 6.95
C ILE A 173 2.56 -11.70 6.73
N SER A 174 1.71 -12.60 7.20
CA SER A 174 0.27 -12.42 7.11
C SER A 174 -0.22 -11.47 8.20
N VAL A 175 -0.73 -10.31 7.78
CA VAL A 175 -1.30 -9.31 8.67
C VAL A 175 -2.82 -9.52 8.72
N PRO A 176 -3.39 -9.87 9.88
CA PRO A 176 -4.82 -10.12 10.01
C PRO A 176 -5.62 -8.81 9.94
N ALA A 177 -6.94 -8.95 9.72
CA ALA A 177 -7.86 -7.82 9.75
C ALA A 177 -7.78 -7.10 11.10
N THR A 178 -7.77 -5.78 11.07
CA THR A 178 -7.77 -4.94 12.27
C THR A 178 -9.01 -4.06 12.27
N MET A 179 -9.78 -4.11 13.35
CA MET A 179 -11.09 -3.43 13.44
C MET A 179 -11.02 -2.13 14.23
N PHE A 180 -11.79 -1.15 13.78
CA PHE A 180 -11.85 0.20 14.34
C PHE A 180 -13.29 0.68 14.44
N LYS A 181 -13.47 1.74 15.22
CA LYS A 181 -14.63 2.63 15.17
C LYS A 181 -14.15 4.08 15.21
N ILE A 182 -14.92 4.98 14.61
CA ILE A 182 -14.85 6.39 14.96
C ILE A 182 -15.95 6.65 15.97
N ILE A 183 -15.62 7.35 17.04
CA ILE A 183 -16.54 7.75 18.11
C ILE A 183 -16.47 9.28 18.30
N PRO A 184 -17.53 9.93 18.81
CA PRO A 184 -17.60 11.39 18.86
C PRO A 184 -16.87 12.01 20.07
N PHE A 185 -16.30 11.21 20.97
CA PHE A 185 -15.73 11.71 22.22
C PHE A 185 -14.45 10.97 22.65
N HIS A 186 -13.58 11.71 23.35
CA HIS A 186 -12.39 11.21 24.03
C HIS A 186 -12.50 11.40 25.57
N ASP A 187 -13.28 10.56 26.26
CA ASP A 187 -13.39 10.49 27.73
C ASP A 187 -13.26 9.03 28.12
N LYS A 188 -12.17 8.70 28.79
CA LYS A 188 -12.01 7.35 29.34
C LYS A 188 -12.95 7.11 30.52
N SER A 189 -13.53 8.16 31.11
CA SER A 189 -14.41 8.08 32.29
C SER A 189 -15.91 7.93 31.96
N LYS A 190 -16.32 8.02 30.68
CA LYS A 190 -17.74 7.98 30.27
C LYS A 190 -18.03 6.78 29.35
N PRO A 191 -18.82 5.79 29.80
CA PRO A 191 -19.11 4.58 29.01
C PRO A 191 -20.11 4.80 27.86
N PHE A 192 -20.89 5.88 27.87
CA PHE A 192 -21.98 6.13 26.92
C PHE A 192 -21.55 6.58 25.50
N SER A 193 -20.27 6.46 25.14
CA SER A 193 -19.68 7.05 23.92
C SER A 193 -18.96 6.06 23.01
N ASP A 194 -19.32 4.78 23.04
CA ASP A 194 -18.75 3.73 22.19
C ASP A 194 -19.58 3.44 20.91
N LYS A 195 -20.65 4.23 20.71
CA LYS A 195 -21.53 4.15 19.56
C LYS A 195 -20.81 4.66 18.33
N GLY A 196 -20.34 3.71 17.53
CA GLY A 196 -19.76 3.95 16.23
C GLY A 196 -19.91 2.74 15.32
N THR A 197 -20.07 2.99 14.02
CA THR A 197 -20.07 1.92 13.02
C THR A 197 -18.67 1.30 12.94
N LYS A 198 -18.59 -0.02 13.00
CA LYS A 198 -17.32 -0.73 12.85
C LYS A 198 -16.85 -0.66 11.41
N PHE A 199 -15.57 -0.46 11.22
CA PHE A 199 -14.88 -0.69 9.95
C PHE A 199 -13.57 -1.44 10.22
N GLN A 200 -12.94 -1.96 9.20
CA GLN A 200 -11.71 -2.71 9.35
C GLN A 200 -10.72 -2.39 8.24
N ILE A 201 -9.45 -2.59 8.54
CA ILE A 201 -8.44 -2.80 7.51
C ILE A 201 -8.50 -4.29 7.15
N ALA A 202 -8.65 -4.58 5.86
CA ALA A 202 -8.67 -5.95 5.34
C ALA A 202 -7.36 -6.67 5.69
N PRO A 203 -7.35 -8.01 5.82
CA PRO A 203 -6.09 -8.75 5.89
C PRO A 203 -5.23 -8.46 4.65
N PHE A 204 -3.93 -8.36 4.84
CA PHE A 204 -2.96 -8.17 3.76
C PHE A 204 -1.65 -8.87 4.12
N ASN A 205 -0.77 -9.04 3.13
CA ASN A 205 0.56 -9.62 3.38
C ASN A 205 1.65 -8.56 3.25
N ILE A 206 2.69 -8.70 4.08
CA ILE A 206 3.95 -8.00 3.93
C ILE A 206 4.98 -9.02 3.46
N ASN A 207 5.52 -8.80 2.26
CA ASN A 207 6.59 -9.58 1.67
C ASN A 207 7.91 -8.85 1.91
N VAL A 208 8.82 -9.43 2.69
CA VAL A 208 10.17 -8.90 2.87
C VAL A 208 11.13 -9.67 1.98
N ILE A 209 11.79 -8.98 1.05
CA ILE A 209 12.67 -9.58 0.04
C ILE A 209 14.09 -9.00 0.22
N PRO A 210 15.04 -9.77 0.78
CA PRO A 210 16.42 -9.30 0.91
C PRO A 210 17.18 -9.25 -0.42
N ASP A 211 18.29 -8.53 -0.42
CA ASP A 211 19.24 -8.58 -1.53
C ASP A 211 19.73 -10.02 -1.75
N ASN A 212 20.06 -10.37 -3.01
CA ASN A 212 20.44 -11.72 -3.44
C ASN A 212 19.34 -12.80 -3.29
N SER A 213 18.07 -12.42 -3.10
CA SER A 213 16.95 -13.38 -3.08
C SER A 213 16.64 -14.00 -4.44
N GLY A 214 16.96 -13.27 -5.52
CA GLY A 214 16.75 -13.69 -6.89
C GLY A 214 18.00 -13.51 -7.75
N GLU A 215 17.95 -14.09 -8.93
CA GLU A 215 18.99 -14.02 -9.94
C GLU A 215 18.36 -13.87 -11.33
N ILE A 216 19.02 -13.13 -12.22
CA ILE A 216 18.59 -12.96 -13.60
C ILE A 216 19.67 -13.58 -14.48
N THR A 217 19.25 -14.46 -15.39
CA THR A 217 20.14 -15.03 -16.41
C THR A 217 19.60 -14.69 -17.80
N VAL A 218 20.52 -14.43 -18.74
CA VAL A 218 20.21 -14.14 -20.14
C VAL A 218 20.98 -15.13 -21.01
N ALA A 219 20.29 -15.80 -21.94
CA ALA A 219 20.91 -16.83 -22.78
C ALA A 219 20.47 -16.73 -24.25
N PRO A 220 21.40 -16.57 -25.21
CA PRO A 220 22.80 -16.19 -25.00
C PRO A 220 22.91 -14.75 -24.46
N ASP A 221 23.95 -14.48 -23.68
CA ASP A 221 24.30 -13.13 -23.19
C ASP A 221 25.03 -12.28 -24.25
N LEU A 222 25.59 -12.92 -25.27
CA LEU A 222 26.18 -12.30 -26.46
C LEU A 222 25.54 -12.84 -27.74
N ILE A 223 24.93 -11.95 -28.52
CA ILE A 223 24.39 -12.27 -29.84
C ILE A 223 25.33 -11.76 -30.93
N ARG A 224 25.79 -12.67 -31.79
CA ARG A 224 26.58 -12.32 -32.98
C ARG A 224 25.69 -12.28 -34.22
N MET A 225 25.35 -11.07 -34.68
CA MET A 225 24.53 -10.87 -35.88
C MET A 225 25.32 -11.12 -37.19
N GLY A 226 26.65 -11.19 -37.13
CA GLY A 226 27.51 -11.37 -38.31
C GLY A 226 27.49 -10.16 -39.25
N HIS A 227 27.73 -10.39 -40.53
CA HIS A 227 27.88 -9.31 -41.52
C HIS A 227 26.56 -8.95 -42.23
N PHE A 228 26.41 -7.66 -42.54
CA PHE A 228 25.31 -7.08 -43.32
C PHE A 228 25.90 -6.52 -44.61
N TYR A 229 25.42 -6.94 -45.77
CA TYR A 229 25.95 -6.50 -47.06
C TYR A 229 25.03 -5.47 -47.72
N THR A 230 25.59 -4.33 -48.11
CA THR A 230 24.84 -3.22 -48.73
C THR A 230 24.27 -3.59 -50.10
N GLY A 231 24.89 -4.54 -50.82
CA GLY A 231 24.43 -5.00 -52.14
C GLY A 231 23.44 -6.17 -52.12
N ASP A 232 23.13 -6.74 -50.95
CA ASP A 232 22.24 -7.91 -50.83
C ASP A 232 21.16 -7.65 -49.79
N VAL A 233 19.95 -7.32 -50.26
CA VAL A 233 18.77 -7.03 -49.44
C VAL A 233 18.42 -8.19 -48.50
N SER A 234 18.67 -9.44 -48.90
CA SER A 234 18.37 -10.61 -48.06
C SER A 234 19.28 -10.70 -46.83
N SER A 235 20.47 -10.09 -46.89
CA SER A 235 21.44 -10.04 -45.79
C SER A 235 21.24 -8.87 -44.83
N GLN A 236 20.37 -7.92 -45.18
CA GLN A 236 20.21 -6.65 -44.47
C GLN A 236 19.31 -6.75 -43.23
N THR A 237 18.51 -7.82 -43.12
CA THR A 237 17.72 -8.11 -41.92
C THR A 237 18.17 -9.41 -41.29
N LYS A 238 18.48 -9.38 -40.00
CA LYS A 238 18.87 -10.56 -39.24
C LYS A 238 18.18 -10.62 -37.90
N GLN A 239 17.94 -11.84 -37.45
CA GLN A 239 17.23 -12.13 -36.22
C GLN A 239 18.01 -13.14 -35.39
N ALA A 240 17.93 -12.98 -34.08
CA ALA A 240 18.43 -13.95 -33.12
C ALA A 240 17.52 -13.98 -31.90
N SER A 241 17.29 -15.19 -31.39
CA SER A 241 16.51 -15.39 -30.18
C SER A 241 17.41 -15.38 -28.96
N PHE A 242 16.88 -14.86 -27.86
CA PHE A 242 17.48 -14.98 -26.54
C PHE A 242 16.39 -15.15 -25.49
N THR A 243 16.76 -15.67 -24.33
CA THR A 243 15.87 -15.85 -23.19
C THR A 243 16.32 -14.99 -22.03
N VAL A 244 15.35 -14.52 -21.25
CA VAL A 244 15.56 -13.90 -19.96
C VAL A 244 14.86 -14.76 -18.93
N THR A 245 15.60 -15.23 -17.93
CA THR A 245 15.07 -16.03 -16.84
C THR A 245 15.32 -15.34 -15.52
N ALA A 246 14.25 -15.08 -14.78
CA ALA A 246 14.31 -14.66 -13.38
C ALA A 246 14.14 -15.89 -12.49
N LEU A 247 15.09 -16.12 -11.59
CA LEU A 247 15.17 -17.27 -10.70
C LEU A 247 15.06 -16.82 -9.25
N GLN A 248 14.43 -17.63 -8.42
CA GLN A 248 14.57 -17.57 -6.98
C GLN A 248 15.90 -18.22 -6.61
N LYS A 249 16.80 -17.44 -6.02
CA LYS A 249 18.10 -17.93 -5.55
C LYS A 249 18.05 -18.45 -4.12
N VAL A 250 17.18 -17.86 -3.29
CA VAL A 250 17.04 -18.20 -1.86
C VAL A 250 15.57 -18.53 -1.56
N GLY A 251 15.36 -19.70 -0.95
CA GLY A 251 14.06 -20.14 -0.45
C GLY A 251 13.54 -19.27 0.70
N VAL A 252 12.22 -19.27 0.94
CA VAL A 252 11.65 -18.59 2.13
C VAL A 252 12.09 -19.23 3.46
N GLY A 253 12.71 -20.42 3.39
CA GLY A 253 13.24 -21.15 4.54
C GLY A 253 12.21 -22.06 5.21
N ASN A 254 12.68 -22.95 6.09
CA ASN A 254 11.82 -23.87 6.83
C ASN A 254 10.89 -23.10 7.77
N GLY A 255 9.58 -23.30 7.63
CA GLY A 255 8.55 -22.57 8.37
C GLY A 255 8.12 -21.24 7.73
N GLY A 256 8.75 -20.83 6.62
CA GLY A 256 8.27 -19.72 5.81
C GLY A 256 7.08 -20.13 4.93
N THR A 257 6.10 -19.24 4.79
CA THR A 257 4.96 -19.45 3.90
C THR A 257 5.34 -19.04 2.47
N PRO A 258 5.24 -19.94 1.47
CA PRO A 258 5.43 -19.58 0.07
C PRO A 258 4.47 -18.48 -0.38
N PHE A 259 4.92 -17.65 -1.31
CA PHE A 259 4.12 -16.55 -1.83
C PHE A 259 4.52 -16.22 -3.26
N THR A 260 3.61 -15.56 -3.97
CA THR A 260 3.80 -15.20 -5.37
C THR A 260 3.87 -13.69 -5.51
N ILE A 261 4.80 -13.22 -6.34
CA ILE A 261 5.06 -11.80 -6.57
C ILE A 261 5.07 -11.53 -8.07
N PRO A 262 4.34 -10.52 -8.55
CA PRO A 262 4.47 -10.08 -9.93
C PRO A 262 5.85 -9.47 -10.20
N LEU A 263 6.39 -9.75 -11.38
CA LEU A 263 7.64 -9.20 -11.87
C LEU A 263 7.40 -8.25 -13.04
N GLY A 264 8.08 -7.12 -13.01
CA GLY A 264 8.28 -6.25 -14.17
C GLY A 264 9.63 -6.53 -14.84
N ILE A 265 9.70 -6.40 -16.16
CA ILE A 265 10.94 -6.44 -16.94
C ILE A 265 11.07 -5.17 -17.78
N GLU A 266 12.28 -4.63 -17.82
CA GLU A 266 12.65 -3.43 -18.56
C GLU A 266 13.96 -3.65 -19.32
N PHE A 267 14.03 -3.11 -20.54
CA PHE A 267 15.22 -3.14 -21.38
C PHE A 267 15.79 -1.73 -21.50
N GLN A 268 16.98 -1.52 -20.97
CA GLN A 268 17.68 -0.23 -20.95
C GLN A 268 18.93 -0.28 -21.85
N PRO A 269 18.99 0.48 -22.94
CA PRO A 269 20.21 0.63 -23.72
C PRO A 269 21.33 1.24 -22.86
N THR A 270 22.56 0.69 -22.92
CA THR A 270 23.66 1.11 -22.02
C THR A 270 24.69 2.03 -22.64
N ASN A 271 24.73 2.14 -23.97
CA ASN A 271 25.67 3.01 -24.70
C ASN A 271 24.92 4.20 -25.31
N GLN A 272 25.65 5.20 -25.84
CA GLN A 272 25.12 6.42 -26.48
C GLN A 272 24.17 6.12 -27.66
N THR A 273 22.94 5.69 -27.37
CA THR A 273 22.00 5.19 -28.36
C THR A 273 20.94 6.24 -28.64
N MET A 274 20.72 6.51 -29.93
CA MET A 274 19.56 7.27 -30.37
C MET A 274 18.38 6.32 -30.49
N LEU A 275 17.34 6.57 -29.70
CA LEU A 275 16.06 5.86 -29.78
C LEU A 275 15.15 6.54 -30.81
N VAL A 276 14.46 5.73 -31.61
CA VAL A 276 13.44 6.18 -32.57
C VAL A 276 12.20 5.27 -32.52
N ASP A 277 11.19 5.61 -33.33
CA ASP A 277 9.93 4.88 -33.44
C ASP A 277 9.17 4.78 -32.10
N ALA A 278 9.13 5.90 -31.36
CA ALA A 278 8.59 5.97 -30.00
C ALA A 278 9.31 4.98 -29.06
N ASP A 279 10.64 5.08 -29.03
CA ASP A 279 11.54 4.32 -28.16
C ASP A 279 11.51 2.80 -28.38
N LYS A 280 11.22 2.35 -29.61
CA LYS A 280 11.17 0.91 -29.96
C LYS A 280 12.36 0.42 -30.78
N THR A 281 13.13 1.35 -31.33
CA THR A 281 14.27 1.06 -32.19
C THR A 281 15.50 1.79 -31.68
N ILE A 282 16.58 1.06 -31.43
CA ILE A 282 17.90 1.62 -31.18
C ILE A 282 18.59 1.81 -32.54
N LYS A 283 18.95 3.04 -32.89
CA LYS A 283 19.85 3.27 -34.03
C LYS A 283 21.26 2.84 -33.66
N LEU A 284 21.86 2.01 -34.51
CA LEU A 284 23.20 1.47 -34.31
C LEU A 284 24.23 2.49 -34.78
N ILE A 285 25.28 2.65 -33.98
CA ILE A 285 26.43 3.51 -34.26
C ILE A 285 27.62 2.60 -34.53
N ASN A 286 28.37 2.89 -35.59
CA ASN A 286 29.58 2.14 -35.90
C ASN A 286 30.75 2.58 -35.00
N THR A 287 31.84 1.83 -35.04
CA THR A 287 33.07 2.11 -34.25
C THR A 287 33.70 3.47 -34.55
N ASN A 288 33.33 4.13 -35.66
CA ASN A 288 33.78 5.47 -36.02
C ASN A 288 32.86 6.59 -35.48
N GLY A 289 31.81 6.26 -34.73
CA GLY A 289 30.87 7.23 -34.17
C GLY A 289 29.76 7.69 -35.13
N ASN A 290 29.66 7.09 -36.33
CA ASN A 290 28.64 7.43 -37.32
C ASN A 290 27.44 6.47 -37.22
N LEU A 291 26.24 6.95 -37.58
CA LEU A 291 25.07 6.09 -37.73
C LEU A 291 25.35 5.00 -38.76
N ALA A 292 25.09 3.74 -38.41
CA ALA A 292 25.29 2.59 -39.29
C ALA A 292 24.21 2.44 -40.37
N GLY A 293 23.10 3.20 -40.26
CA GLY A 293 21.89 3.00 -41.09
C GLY A 293 21.10 1.74 -40.73
N LEU A 294 21.43 1.11 -39.60
CA LEU A 294 20.81 -0.09 -39.07
C LEU A 294 20.15 0.19 -37.73
N GLY A 295 19.02 -0.46 -37.46
CA GLY A 295 18.25 -0.34 -36.22
C GLY A 295 18.07 -1.69 -35.55
N LEU A 296 18.18 -1.72 -34.23
CA LEU A 296 17.90 -2.89 -33.38
C LEU A 296 16.52 -2.74 -32.73
N THR A 297 15.67 -3.75 -32.91
CA THR A 297 14.39 -3.89 -32.22
C THR A 297 14.36 -5.20 -31.45
N ILE A 298 13.57 -5.26 -30.37
CA ILE A 298 13.32 -6.49 -29.61
C ILE A 298 11.82 -6.77 -29.65
N LYS A 299 11.44 -8.01 -29.93
CA LYS A 299 10.06 -8.50 -29.83
C LYS A 299 9.93 -9.53 -28.72
N ASP A 300 8.81 -9.49 -28.02
CA ASP A 300 8.43 -10.54 -27.06
C ASP A 300 7.84 -11.78 -27.74
N GLU A 301 7.49 -12.78 -26.94
CA GLU A 301 6.89 -14.06 -27.37
C GLU A 301 5.57 -13.88 -28.13
N GLY A 302 4.84 -12.80 -27.86
CA GLY A 302 3.60 -12.45 -28.55
C GLY A 302 3.82 -11.66 -29.84
N GLY A 303 5.08 -11.42 -30.22
CA GLY A 303 5.45 -10.63 -31.38
C GLY A 303 5.33 -9.11 -31.17
N LYS A 304 5.01 -8.66 -29.96
CA LYS A 304 4.91 -7.24 -29.64
C LYS A 304 6.32 -6.66 -29.46
N THR A 305 6.55 -5.51 -30.08
CA THR A 305 7.82 -4.79 -29.96
C THR A 305 7.96 -4.18 -28.57
N VAL A 306 9.11 -4.43 -27.94
CA VAL A 306 9.51 -3.84 -26.67
C VAL A 306 9.73 -2.35 -26.87
N THR A 307 9.17 -1.55 -25.95
CA THR A 307 9.54 -0.15 -25.78
C THR A 307 10.70 -0.10 -24.77
N PHE A 308 11.82 0.48 -25.16
CA PHE A 308 12.98 0.65 -24.28
C PHE A 308 12.68 1.62 -23.14
N ASN A 309 13.33 1.44 -22.00
CA ASN A 309 13.12 2.22 -20.77
C ASN A 309 11.68 2.20 -20.23
N GLN A 310 10.88 1.19 -20.63
CA GLN A 310 9.53 0.99 -20.15
C GLN A 310 9.40 -0.39 -19.50
N SER A 311 9.09 -0.41 -18.19
CA SER A 311 8.76 -1.65 -17.49
C SER A 311 7.42 -2.22 -17.97
N VAL A 312 7.42 -3.50 -18.31
CA VAL A 312 6.22 -4.29 -18.65
C VAL A 312 6.13 -5.53 -17.77
N ALA A 313 4.96 -6.18 -17.69
CA ALA A 313 4.81 -7.41 -16.92
C ALA A 313 5.65 -8.54 -17.53
N MET A 314 6.51 -9.16 -16.71
CA MET A 314 7.25 -10.38 -17.05
C MET A 314 6.44 -11.64 -16.72
N GLY A 315 5.67 -11.58 -15.64
CA GLY A 315 4.91 -12.70 -15.08
C GLY A 315 5.10 -12.79 -13.57
N ASP A 316 4.55 -13.83 -12.96
CA ASP A 316 4.56 -14.00 -11.51
C ASP A 316 5.62 -15.02 -11.10
N ILE A 317 6.50 -14.67 -10.15
CA ILE A 317 7.45 -15.59 -9.55
C ILE A 317 6.93 -16.12 -8.22
N THR A 318 6.94 -17.44 -8.04
CA THR A 318 6.60 -18.08 -6.77
C THR A 318 7.86 -18.26 -5.94
N MET A 319 7.93 -17.58 -4.80
CA MET A 319 8.95 -17.74 -3.79
C MET A 319 8.62 -18.98 -2.95
N GLY A 320 9.22 -20.11 -3.30
CA GLY A 320 9.04 -21.39 -2.63
C GLY A 320 9.86 -21.54 -1.34
N THR A 321 9.62 -22.64 -0.61
CA THR A 321 10.42 -23.02 0.57
C THR A 321 11.88 -23.25 0.24
N GLY A 322 12.16 -23.83 -0.94
CA GLY A 322 13.47 -23.89 -1.58
C GLY A 322 13.63 -22.86 -2.70
N ALA A 323 14.79 -22.87 -3.35
CA ALA A 323 15.13 -22.02 -4.50
C ALA A 323 14.53 -22.59 -5.80
N THR A 324 13.20 -22.55 -5.94
CA THR A 324 12.49 -23.22 -7.04
C THR A 324 11.72 -22.27 -7.94
N GLY A 325 11.48 -21.02 -7.51
CA GLY A 325 10.80 -20.02 -8.32
C GLY A 325 11.54 -19.73 -9.63
N THR A 326 10.83 -19.72 -10.74
CA THR A 326 11.40 -19.40 -12.05
C THR A 326 10.34 -18.75 -12.95
N VAL A 327 10.75 -17.74 -13.70
CA VAL A 327 9.97 -17.11 -14.77
C VAL A 327 10.90 -16.92 -15.95
N THR A 328 10.56 -17.51 -17.09
CA THR A 328 11.33 -17.41 -18.34
C THR A 328 10.52 -16.73 -19.41
N LYS A 329 11.15 -15.83 -20.15
CA LYS A 329 10.61 -15.16 -21.33
C LYS A 329 11.56 -15.24 -22.50
N ASN A 330 11.04 -15.61 -23.66
CA ASN A 330 11.78 -15.61 -24.92
C ASN A 330 11.60 -14.27 -25.66
N TYR A 331 12.66 -13.81 -26.30
CA TYR A 331 12.68 -12.58 -27.07
C TYR A 331 13.42 -12.80 -28.38
N ILE A 332 13.08 -11.98 -29.37
CA ILE A 332 13.75 -11.96 -30.68
C ILE A 332 14.34 -10.58 -30.90
N ALA A 333 15.66 -10.50 -30.95
CA ALA A 333 16.38 -9.32 -31.40
C ALA A 333 16.42 -9.30 -32.93
N THR A 334 16.01 -8.19 -33.54
CA THR A 334 16.06 -7.98 -35.00
C THR A 334 16.90 -6.77 -35.31
N VAL A 335 17.91 -6.93 -36.17
CA VAL A 335 18.64 -5.81 -36.79
C VAL A 335 18.19 -5.70 -38.24
N ALA A 336 17.76 -4.52 -38.65
CA ALA A 336 17.27 -4.22 -40.00
C ALA A 336 17.65 -2.79 -40.42
N PRO A 337 17.59 -2.43 -41.72
CA PRO A 337 17.83 -1.07 -42.17
C PRO A 337 16.81 -0.09 -41.58
N VAL A 338 17.26 1.10 -41.20
CA VAL A 338 16.37 2.18 -40.79
C VAL A 338 15.80 2.84 -42.06
N PRO A 339 14.46 2.98 -42.19
CA PRO A 339 13.86 3.62 -43.37
C PRO A 339 14.41 5.03 -43.61
N GLY A 340 14.87 5.28 -44.85
CA GLY A 340 15.42 6.59 -45.25
C GLY A 340 16.89 6.82 -44.91
N GLU A 341 17.57 5.85 -44.27
CA GLU A 341 19.00 5.94 -43.98
C GLU A 341 19.84 5.08 -44.94
N SER A 342 21.04 5.54 -45.25
CA SER A 342 22.03 4.75 -45.99
C SER A 342 22.83 3.88 -45.02
N ILE A 343 23.03 2.61 -45.38
CA ILE A 343 23.86 1.70 -44.58
C ILE A 343 25.32 2.09 -44.75
N ASN A 344 25.98 2.43 -43.65
CA ASN A 344 27.40 2.78 -43.61
C ASN A 344 28.24 1.57 -43.18
N THR A 345 29.41 1.42 -43.79
CA THR A 345 30.34 0.35 -43.43
C THR A 345 31.00 0.60 -42.08
N GLY A 346 31.38 -0.49 -41.42
CA GLY A 346 32.05 -0.47 -40.11
C GLY A 346 31.42 -1.45 -39.14
N ASP A 347 32.20 -1.83 -38.12
CA ASP A 347 31.71 -2.65 -37.02
C ASP A 347 30.76 -1.84 -36.14
N PHE A 348 29.79 -2.49 -35.53
CA PHE A 348 28.88 -1.86 -34.58
C PHE A 348 28.60 -2.81 -33.41
N THR A 349 28.28 -2.24 -32.26
CA THR A 349 27.86 -2.99 -31.07
C THR A 349 26.73 -2.24 -30.38
N ALA A 350 25.83 -2.99 -29.74
CA ALA A 350 24.78 -2.44 -28.88
C ALA A 350 24.78 -3.19 -27.56
N GLY A 351 24.69 -2.45 -26.46
CA GLY A 351 24.55 -3.00 -25.12
C GLY A 351 23.16 -2.70 -24.58
N ILE A 352 22.55 -3.71 -23.94
CA ILE A 352 21.24 -3.59 -23.31
C ILE A 352 21.34 -4.21 -21.91
N SER A 353 21.05 -3.42 -20.89
CA SER A 353 20.80 -3.88 -19.53
C SER A 353 19.35 -4.33 -19.41
N ILE A 354 19.16 -5.51 -18.82
CA ILE A 354 17.83 -6.05 -18.53
C ILE A 354 17.62 -5.95 -17.04
N ILE A 355 16.56 -5.24 -16.63
CA ILE A 355 16.21 -5.01 -15.23
C ILE A 355 14.91 -5.73 -14.95
N VAL A 356 14.90 -6.58 -13.92
CA VAL A 356 13.69 -7.25 -13.42
C VAL A 356 13.38 -6.73 -12.01
N THR A 357 12.14 -6.31 -11.79
CA THR A 357 11.70 -5.64 -10.55
C THR A 357 10.51 -6.38 -9.93
N TYR A 358 10.52 -6.58 -8.62
CA TYR A 358 9.36 -7.05 -7.87
C TYR A 358 8.30 -5.93 -7.80
N GLN A 359 7.06 -6.22 -8.21
CA GLN A 359 5.95 -5.26 -8.22
C GLN A 359 5.06 -5.34 -6.99
#